data_AF-A0A8S2XVR7-F1
#
_entry.id   AF-A0A8S2XVR7-F1
#
_cell.length_a   1.000
_cell.length_b   1.000
_cell.length_c   1.000
_cell.angle_alpha   90.00
_cell.angle_beta   90.00
_cell.angle_gamma   90.00
#
_symmetry.space_group_name_H-M   'P 1'
#
loop_
_entity.id
_entity.type
_entity.pdbx_description
1 polymer ?
#
loop_
_entity_poly.entity_id
_entity_poly.type
_entity_poly.pdbx_seq_one_letter_code
_entity_poly.pdbx_strand_id
1 'polypeptide(L)' 'GFSGLSWALMSKAVTNLVRCQCIAVDIRGHGETKTTDESDLSIETLTNDICQILHYLFNEENKTPIFLIGHSMGI' A
#
# COMPACT_ATOMS: atom_id res chain seq x y z
N GLY A 1 5.41 -3.49 -9.64
CA GLY A 1 5.81 -2.12 -9.31
C GLY A 1 6.99 -2.22 -8.38
N PHE A 2 8.09 -1.54 -8.66
CA PHE A 2 9.31 -1.70 -7.87
C PHE A 2 9.24 -0.98 -6.51
N SER A 3 8.42 0.07 -6.43
CA SER A 3 8.16 0.87 -5.22
C SER A 3 6.87 1.66 -5.37
N GLY A 4 6.40 2.25 -4.27
CA GLY A 4 5.26 3.16 -4.19
C GLY A 4 5.40 4.39 -5.10
N LEU A 5 6.62 4.77 -5.47
CA LEU A 5 6.87 5.88 -6.42
C LEU A 5 6.26 5.61 -7.81
N SER A 6 6.03 4.35 -8.17
CA SER A 6 5.31 3.99 -9.41
C SER A 6 3.94 4.66 -9.51
N TRP A 7 3.34 5.01 -8.37
CA TRP A 7 2.01 5.62 -8.29
C TRP A 7 2.02 7.15 -8.23
N ALA A 8 3.18 7.82 -8.18
CA ALA A 8 3.27 9.25 -7.90
C ALA A 8 2.43 10.13 -8.85
N LEU A 9 2.52 9.89 -10.17
CA LEU A 9 1.75 10.64 -11.16
C LEU A 9 0.24 10.32 -11.08
N MET A 10 -0.12 9.07 -10.83
CA MET A 10 -1.52 8.69 -10.62
C MET A 10 -2.08 9.37 -9.38
N SER A 11 -1.39 9.33 -8.24
CA SER A 11 -1.83 9.96 -7.00
C SER A 11 -2.07 11.45 -7.21
N LYS A 12 -1.17 12.15 -7.90
CA LYS A 12 -1.37 13.57 -8.25
C LYS A 12 -2.60 13.79 -9.14
N ALA A 13 -2.80 12.94 -10.14
CA ALA A 13 -3.94 13.07 -11.05
C ALA A 13 -5.28 12.83 -10.32
N VAL A 14 -5.36 11.75 -9.53
CA VAL A 14 -6.58 11.37 -8.81
C VAL A 14 -6.95 12.40 -7.76
N THR A 15 -6.00 12.92 -6.97
CA THR A 15 -6.29 13.93 -5.94
C THR A 15 -6.70 15.29 -6.53
N ASN A 16 -6.33 15.57 -7.79
CA ASN A 16 -6.83 16.74 -8.53
C ASN A 16 -8.25 16.54 -9.08
N LEU A 17 -8.66 15.29 -9.35
CA LEU A 17 -9.97 14.96 -9.92
C LEU A 17 -11.04 14.76 -8.85
N VAL A 18 -10.68 14.17 -7.71
CA VAL A 18 -11.61 13.86 -6.61
C VAL A 18 -10.97 14.16 -5.26
N ARG A 19 -11.81 14.46 -4.26
CA ARG A 19 -11.35 14.66 -2.88
C ARG A 19 -11.07 13.30 -2.24
N CYS A 20 -9.80 12.88 -2.27
CA CYS A 20 -9.34 11.66 -1.61
C CYS A 20 -7.93 11.82 -1.04
N GLN A 21 -7.50 10.80 -0.32
CA GLN A 21 -6.11 10.62 0.10
C GLN A 21 -5.54 9.39 -0.62
N CYS A 22 -4.26 9.44 -0.98
CA CYS A 22 -3.57 8.32 -1.59
C CYS A 22 -2.45 7.84 -0.66
N ILE A 23 -2.41 6.53 -0.40
CA ILE A 23 -1.34 5.87 0.33
C ILE A 23 -0.68 4.91 -0.66
N ALA A 24 0.55 5.23 -1.07
CA ALA A 24 1.34 4.36 -1.93
C ALA A 24 2.41 3.68 -1.07
N VAL A 25 2.32 2.36 -0.96
CA VAL A 25 3.15 1.56 -0.04
C VAL A 25 4.28 0.87 -0.80
N ASP A 26 5.48 0.93 -0.24
CA ASP A 26 6.57 0.01 -0.57
C ASP A 26 6.27 -1.33 0.09
N ILE A 27 5.91 -2.34 -0.71
CA ILE A 27 5.65 -3.69 -0.18
C ILE A 27 6.96 -4.38 0.22
N ARG A 28 6.88 -5.51 0.93
CA ARG A 28 8.05 -6.32 1.29
C ARG A 28 8.93 -6.61 0.08
N GLY A 29 10.25 -6.51 0.29
CA GLY A 29 11.26 -6.74 -0.76
C GLY A 29 11.28 -5.66 -1.86
N HIS A 30 10.63 -4.51 -1.64
CA HIS A 30 10.49 -3.42 -2.60
C HIS A 30 10.79 -2.06 -1.94
N GLY A 31 11.35 -1.14 -2.74
CA GLY A 31 11.67 0.22 -2.29
C GLY A 31 12.52 0.26 -1.01
N GLU A 32 12.09 1.08 -0.06
CA GLU A 32 12.80 1.30 1.22
C GLU A 32 12.24 0.46 2.39
N THR A 33 11.22 -0.38 2.14
CA THR A 33 10.64 -1.24 3.18
C THR A 33 11.62 -2.32 3.60
N LYS A 34 11.84 -2.44 4.92
CA LYS A 34 12.69 -3.47 5.54
C LYS A 34 11.86 -4.41 6.41
N THR A 35 12.03 -5.71 6.20
CA THR A 35 11.38 -6.76 6.99
C THR A 35 12.42 -7.75 7.53
N THR A 36 12.00 -8.62 8.45
CA THR A 36 12.89 -9.65 9.02
C THR A 36 13.29 -10.72 8.01
N ASP A 37 12.42 -10.99 7.03
CA ASP A 37 12.68 -11.87 5.90
C ASP A 37 12.13 -11.22 4.62
N GLU A 38 13.01 -10.63 3.81
CA GLU A 38 12.61 -9.98 2.55
C GLU A 38 12.28 -10.99 1.43
N SER A 39 12.61 -12.28 1.62
CA SER A 39 12.43 -13.33 0.61
C SER A 39 11.08 -14.05 0.68
N ASP A 40 10.41 -13.99 1.84
CA ASP A 40 9.04 -14.50 1.99
C ASP A 40 8.02 -13.57 1.32
N LEU A 41 7.81 -13.80 0.02
CA LEU A 41 6.83 -13.11 -0.80
C LEU A 41 5.54 -13.92 -0.98
N SER A 42 5.20 -14.78 -0.01
CA SER A 42 3.93 -15.52 -0.03
C SER A 42 2.73 -14.56 0.05
N ILE A 43 1.59 -15.00 -0.50
CA ILE A 43 0.36 -14.19 -0.52
C ILE A 43 -0.10 -13.90 0.91
N GLU A 44 0.03 -14.89 1.80
CA GLU A 44 -0.31 -14.79 3.22
C GLU A 44 0.51 -13.70 3.90
N THR A 45 1.83 -13.71 3.72
CA THR A 45 2.74 -12.72 4.31
C THR A 45 2.50 -11.32 3.75
N LEU A 46 2.40 -11.18 2.42
CA LEU A 46 2.14 -9.89 1.78
C LEU A 46 0.79 -9.29 2.19
N THR A 47 -0.26 -10.12 2.26
CA THR A 47 -1.59 -9.66 2.71
C THR A 47 -1.55 -9.24 4.17
N ASN A 48 -0.87 -10.00 5.03
CA ASN A 48 -0.75 -9.68 6.44
C ASN A 48 0.06 -8.39 6.67
N ASP A 49 1.08 -8.12 5.86
CA ASP A 49 1.81 -6.85 5.90
C ASP A 49 0.88 -5.66 5.58
N ILE A 50 0.05 -5.77 4.54
CA ILE A 50 -0.93 -4.73 4.20
C ILE A 50 -1.96 -4.55 5.34
N CYS A 51 -2.49 -5.63 5.90
CA CYS A 51 -3.41 -5.56 7.03
C CYS A 51 -2.79 -4.82 8.23
N GLN A 52 -1.53 -5.11 8.57
CA GLN A 52 -0.82 -4.41 9.65
C GLN A 52 -0.66 -2.92 9.37
N ILE A 53 -0.32 -2.54 8.14
CA ILE A 53 -0.23 -1.14 7.73
C ILE A 53 -1.59 -0.45 7.88
N LEU A 54 -2.66 -1.08 7.43
CA LEU A 54 -4.01 -0.52 7.55
C LEU A 54 -4.43 -0.35 9.02
N HIS A 55 -4.18 -1.35 9.87
CA HIS A 55 -4.46 -1.25 11.30
C HIS A 55 -3.64 -0.17 12.00
N TYR A 56 -2.39 0.06 11.55
CA TYR A 56 -1.54 1.10 12.10
C TYR A 56 -1.99 2.51 11.67
N LEU A 57 -2.40 2.67 10.41
CA LEU A 57 -2.81 3.97 9.86
C LEU A 57 -4.25 4.35 10.24
N PHE A 58 -5.12 3.37 10.37
CA PHE A 58 -6.54 3.56 10.63
C PHE A 58 -6.93 2.84 11.92
N ASN A 59 -7.13 3.62 12.99
CA ASN A 59 -7.72 3.11 14.22
C ASN A 59 -9.19 2.70 13.98
N GLU A 60 -9.68 1.67 14.68
CA GLU A 60 -11.04 1.14 14.50
C GLU A 60 -12.16 2.18 14.71
N GLU A 61 -11.87 3.26 15.45
CA GLU A 61 -12.82 4.35 15.70
C GLU A 61 -13.07 5.22 14.45
N ASN A 62 -12.13 5.24 13.50
CA ASN A 62 -12.17 6.14 12.35
C ASN A 62 -12.49 5.37 11.06
N LYS A 63 -13.79 5.16 10.80
CA LYS A 63 -14.31 4.42 9.63
C LYS A 63 -14.14 5.22 8.33
N THR A 64 -12.90 5.43 7.91
CA THR A 64 -12.60 6.02 6.60
C THR A 64 -12.79 4.96 5.52
N PRO A 65 -13.59 5.20 4.47
CA PRO A 65 -13.71 4.27 3.35
C PRO A 65 -12.36 4.06 2.65
N ILE A 66 -11.97 2.81 2.41
CA ILE A 66 -10.69 2.45 1.80
C ILE A 66 -10.95 1.77 0.45
N PHE A 67 -10.23 2.21 -0.58
CA PHE A 67 -10.19 1.59 -1.89
C PHE A 67 -8.79 1.04 -2.15
N LEU A 68 -8.68 -0.28 -2.30
CA LEU A 68 -7.42 -0.94 -2.61
C LEU A 68 -7.20 -0.97 -4.13
N ILE A 69 -6.01 -0.59 -4.57
CA ILE A 69 -5.62 -0.59 -5.98
C ILE A 69 -4.28 -1.32 -6.10
N GLY A 70 -4.25 -2.36 -6.92
CA GLY A 70 -3.08 -3.21 -7.14
C GLY A 70 -2.67 -3.25 -8.62
N HIS A 71 -1.38 -3.51 -8.86
CA HIS A 71 -0.86 -3.78 -10.20
C HIS A 71 0.15 -4.93 -10.15
N SER A 72 -0.05 -5.95 -11.00
CA SER A 72 0.79 -7.16 -11.05
C SER A 72 0.85 -7.81 -9.66
N MET A 73 2.03 -7.94 -9.05
CA MET A 73 2.22 -8.56 -7.72
C MET A 73 1.57 -7.80 -6.55
N GLY A 74 1.11 -6.57 -6.78
CA GLY A 74 0.38 -5.80 -5.76
C GLY A 74 -1.14 -6.01 -5.79
N ILE A 75 -1.64 -6.98 -6.56
CA ILE A 75 -3.06 -7.38 -6.63
C ILE A 75 -3.24 -8.71 -5.88
#